data_AF-A0A7X7Q7D9-F1
#
_entry.id   AF-A0A7X7Q7D9-F1
#
_cell.length_a   1.000
_cell.length_b   1.000
_cell.length_c   1.000
_cell.angle_alpha   90.00
_cell.angle_beta   90.00
_cell.angle_gamma   90.00
#
_symmetry.space_group_name_H-M   'P 1'
#
loop_
_entity.id
_entity.type
_entity.pdbx_description
1 polymer ?
#
loop_
_entity_poly.entity_id
_entity_poly.type
_entity_poly.pdbx_seq_one_letter_code
_entity_poly.pdbx_strand_id
1 'polypeptide(L)'
;MSYPLLATDQPFILEKDGVSYDAATAVRALGIKALEQQQDLADRLNEKWDGRVQYIDDLPEAFAGHEPEPRFWFANRYRWLNEMAETNGDVGILGITEAATSFTMTNFWHPNRIGHREYAKLVQVTGVSANAPLIGGNSADIDVVFTIDTTGSMSDDIAAVRANVHSIAAAVQERAGTVRYALVTYQDHPSDGGGPDDYPSRVDLDFTSDVAALQAAVDAIELGYGGDDAESVYSGIDAGLSLAWRPGVRKTMLVLGDAPPKDPEPVTGFTWQDMADRAFAVDPVQIYLVDTSSAADASMTSLVDETGGIVFRVGGSEDIADSFVEAVSDVLDKPFAWLQGPYVAKVGTEVTLDARGSHAIGAQIVSYEWDFDGDGTYETTTTEPMTTHRYDELITGFVGVRVTDSNGEHSLGSTRLAITRDGDEIPDEFDNCPDVANPDQQDADGDGVGDECQEPGHFSVGLAEGVTIVEETPTPTESPSPSPEPSVTPSASPSASASASATPPPSVKPRPGLPSTGVVAAA
;
A
#
# COMPACT_ATOMS: atom_id res chain seq x y z
N MET A 1 -3.39 11.17 -18.07
CA MET A 1 -2.97 10.29 -19.18
C MET A 1 -3.94 10.48 -20.34
N SER A 2 -3.40 10.64 -21.55
CA SER A 2 -4.16 10.51 -22.80
C SER A 2 -4.68 9.09 -23.01
N TYR A 3 -5.58 8.91 -23.99
CA TYR A 3 -6.07 7.60 -24.42
C TYR A 3 -5.45 7.24 -25.79
N PRO A 4 -5.11 5.97 -26.07
CA PRO A 4 -4.55 5.57 -27.36
C PRO A 4 -5.60 5.73 -28.46
N LEU A 5 -5.12 5.82 -29.70
CA LEU A 5 -6.03 5.81 -30.84
C LEU A 5 -6.59 4.39 -31.04
N LEU A 6 -7.87 4.31 -31.39
CA LEU A 6 -8.58 3.03 -31.54
C LEU A 6 -8.57 2.49 -32.98
N ALA A 7 -7.83 3.13 -33.88
CA ALA A 7 -7.73 2.71 -35.27
C ALA A 7 -6.35 3.09 -35.81
N THR A 8 -5.78 2.23 -36.65
CA THR A 8 -4.51 2.46 -37.34
C THR A 8 -4.58 3.66 -38.29
N ASP A 9 -3.42 4.21 -38.66
CA ASP A 9 -3.31 5.27 -39.67
C ASP A 9 -3.66 4.80 -41.11
N GLN A 10 -3.90 3.50 -41.29
CA GLN A 10 -4.34 2.92 -42.56
C GLN A 10 -5.85 3.09 -42.77
N PRO A 11 -6.29 3.45 -43.99
CA PRO A 11 -7.71 3.55 -44.31
C PRO A 11 -8.47 2.24 -44.09
N PHE A 12 -9.64 2.32 -43.46
CA PHE A 12 -10.58 1.20 -43.37
C PHE A 12 -11.89 1.58 -44.03
N ILE A 13 -12.05 1.13 -45.27
CA ILE A 13 -13.17 1.54 -46.12
C ILE A 13 -14.37 0.63 -45.91
N LEU A 14 -15.44 1.20 -45.38
CA LEU A 14 -16.76 0.58 -45.36
C LEU A 14 -17.51 0.97 -46.63
N GLU A 15 -17.99 -0.04 -47.36
CA GLU A 15 -18.84 0.17 -48.53
C GLU A 15 -20.26 -0.33 -48.26
N LYS A 16 -21.24 0.54 -48.46
CA LYS A 16 -22.66 0.18 -48.40
C LYS A 16 -23.47 1.00 -49.38
N ASP A 17 -24.27 0.34 -50.21
CA ASP A 17 -25.18 0.96 -51.18
C ASP A 17 -24.52 2.00 -52.10
N GLY A 18 -23.26 1.76 -52.49
CA GLY A 18 -22.47 2.66 -53.35
C GLY A 18 -21.86 3.86 -52.62
N VAL A 19 -21.97 3.93 -51.29
CA VAL A 19 -21.30 4.92 -50.44
C VAL A 19 -20.05 4.27 -49.83
N SER A 20 -18.92 4.95 -49.98
CA SER A 20 -17.64 4.59 -49.38
C SER A 20 -17.36 5.51 -48.19
N TYR A 21 -17.00 4.95 -47.04
CA TYR A 21 -16.69 5.68 -45.82
C TYR A 21 -15.41 5.13 -45.18
N ASP A 22 -14.40 5.99 -45.04
CA ASP A 22 -13.18 5.63 -44.31
C ASP A 22 -13.41 5.77 -42.81
N ALA A 23 -13.78 4.66 -42.18
CA ALA A 23 -14.08 4.61 -40.76
C ALA A 23 -12.84 4.80 -39.90
N ALA A 24 -11.67 4.29 -40.32
CA ALA A 24 -10.43 4.45 -39.55
C ALA A 24 -10.05 5.93 -39.42
N THR A 25 -10.08 6.67 -40.53
CA THR A 25 -9.81 8.12 -40.52
C THR A 25 -10.78 8.88 -39.60
N ALA A 26 -12.06 8.53 -39.63
CA ALA A 26 -13.06 9.19 -38.78
C ALA A 26 -12.89 8.88 -37.29
N VAL A 27 -12.61 7.62 -36.94
CA VAL A 27 -12.34 7.20 -35.56
C VAL A 27 -11.08 7.86 -35.02
N ARG A 28 -10.00 7.91 -35.82
CA ARG A 28 -8.78 8.64 -35.44
C ARG A 28 -9.03 10.12 -35.22
N ALA A 29 -9.80 10.76 -36.10
CA ALA A 29 -10.17 12.17 -35.95
C ALA A 29 -10.97 12.43 -34.67
N LEU A 30 -11.83 11.49 -34.24
CA LEU A 30 -12.52 11.57 -32.95
C LEU A 30 -11.55 11.43 -31.77
N GLY A 31 -10.64 10.48 -31.83
CA GLY A 31 -9.60 10.29 -30.80
C GLY A 31 -8.74 11.53 -30.63
N ILE A 32 -8.27 12.13 -31.73
CA ILE A 32 -7.49 13.38 -31.70
C ILE A 32 -8.27 14.52 -31.02
N LYS A 33 -9.56 14.68 -31.33
CA LYS A 33 -10.38 15.70 -30.65
C LYS A 33 -10.53 15.44 -29.15
N ALA A 34 -10.62 14.17 -28.74
CA ALA A 34 -10.67 13.82 -27.32
C ALA A 34 -9.37 14.20 -26.61
N LEU A 35 -8.22 13.97 -27.25
CA LEU A 35 -6.89 14.37 -26.75
C LEU A 35 -6.79 15.88 -26.59
N GLU A 36 -7.25 16.66 -27.59
CA GLU A 36 -7.30 18.13 -27.51
C GLU A 36 -8.16 18.58 -26.31
N GLN A 37 -9.32 17.97 -26.08
CA GLN A 37 -10.18 18.30 -24.93
C GLN A 37 -9.54 17.94 -23.58
N GLN A 38 -8.81 16.83 -23.51
CA GLN A 38 -8.10 16.41 -22.30
C GLN A 38 -6.93 17.35 -21.99
N GLN A 39 -6.16 17.75 -23.00
CA GLN A 39 -5.10 18.77 -22.88
C GLN A 39 -5.68 20.10 -22.40
N ASP A 40 -6.73 20.60 -23.06
CA ASP A 40 -7.41 21.85 -22.68
C ASP A 40 -7.89 21.82 -21.22
N LEU A 41 -8.37 20.66 -20.75
CA LEU A 41 -8.79 20.50 -19.36
C LEU A 41 -7.60 20.56 -18.40
N ALA A 42 -6.50 19.87 -18.72
CA ALA A 42 -5.28 19.91 -17.91
C ALA A 42 -4.69 21.33 -17.84
N ASP A 43 -4.64 22.04 -18.98
CA ASP A 43 -4.16 23.42 -19.04
C ASP A 43 -5.02 24.35 -18.17
N ARG A 44 -6.36 24.26 -18.25
CA ARG A 44 -7.26 25.03 -17.37
C ARG A 44 -7.08 24.69 -15.89
N LEU A 45 -6.81 23.42 -15.56
CA LEU A 45 -6.53 23.03 -14.18
C LEU A 45 -5.21 23.64 -13.70
N ASN A 46 -4.18 23.65 -14.54
CA ASN A 46 -2.88 24.27 -14.22
C ASN A 46 -2.95 25.80 -14.16
N GLU A 47 -3.79 26.46 -14.95
CA GLU A 47 -4.04 27.91 -14.80
C GLU A 47 -4.56 28.27 -13.40
N LYS A 48 -5.41 27.40 -12.84
CA LYS A 48 -5.96 27.58 -11.49
C LYS A 48 -5.02 27.05 -10.40
N TRP A 49 -4.28 26.00 -10.71
CA TRP A 49 -3.48 25.22 -9.79
C TRP A 49 -2.14 24.84 -10.43
N ASP A 50 -1.21 25.78 -10.47
CA ASP A 50 0.04 25.66 -11.21
C ASP A 50 0.80 24.36 -10.88
N GLY A 51 1.23 23.66 -11.93
CA GLY A 51 1.97 22.41 -11.84
C GLY A 51 1.24 21.21 -11.23
N ARG A 52 -0.05 21.29 -10.90
CA ARG A 52 -0.77 20.21 -10.20
C ARG A 52 -1.17 19.03 -11.08
N VAL A 53 -1.32 19.26 -12.38
CA VAL A 53 -1.72 18.21 -13.32
C VAL A 53 -0.67 18.11 -14.39
N GLN A 54 0.01 16.98 -14.46
CA GLN A 54 0.80 16.64 -15.64
C GLN A 54 -0.08 15.83 -16.60
N TYR A 55 -0.32 16.40 -17.77
CA TYR A 55 -0.92 15.64 -18.85
C TYR A 55 0.17 14.95 -19.66
N ILE A 56 -0.07 13.69 -19.98
CA ILE A 56 0.87 12.81 -20.66
C ILE A 56 0.23 12.52 -22.00
N ASP A 57 0.73 13.18 -23.04
CA ASP A 57 0.18 13.21 -24.40
C ASP A 57 0.94 12.32 -25.40
N ASP A 58 2.05 11.70 -24.97
CA ASP A 58 2.88 10.81 -25.79
C ASP A 58 2.23 9.46 -26.13
N LEU A 59 1.14 9.11 -25.45
CA LEU A 59 0.56 7.77 -25.52
C LEU A 59 0.06 7.34 -26.92
N PRO A 60 -0.58 8.22 -27.72
CA PRO A 60 -0.94 7.92 -29.12
C PRO A 60 0.27 7.58 -29.99
N GLU A 61 1.41 8.23 -29.76
CA GLU A 61 2.65 7.94 -30.50
C GLU A 61 3.24 6.61 -30.02
N ALA A 62 3.28 6.37 -28.71
CA ALA A 62 3.76 5.11 -28.15
C ALA A 62 2.94 3.89 -28.63
N PHE A 63 1.62 4.05 -28.78
CA PHE A 63 0.71 2.97 -29.20
C PHE A 63 0.55 2.86 -30.73
N ALA A 64 1.21 3.71 -31.51
CA ALA A 64 1.08 3.71 -32.96
C ALA A 64 1.53 2.36 -33.56
N GLY A 65 0.65 1.72 -34.33
CA GLY A 65 0.86 0.38 -34.89
C GLY A 65 0.39 -0.77 -33.99
N HIS A 66 0.00 -0.48 -32.75
CA HIS A 66 -0.51 -1.43 -31.77
C HIS A 66 -2.04 -1.34 -31.59
N GLU A 67 -2.72 -0.58 -32.45
CA GLU A 67 -4.18 -0.45 -32.48
C GLU A 67 -4.86 -1.77 -32.93
N PRO A 68 -6.12 -2.01 -32.51
CA PRO A 68 -6.85 -3.23 -32.86
C PRO A 68 -7.21 -3.28 -34.35
N GLU A 69 -7.30 -4.50 -34.88
CA GLU A 69 -7.82 -4.77 -36.22
C GLU A 69 -9.36 -4.85 -36.20
N PRO A 70 -10.08 -3.97 -36.91
CA PRO A 70 -11.55 -3.93 -36.86
C PRO A 70 -12.24 -5.09 -37.60
N ARG A 71 -11.53 -5.86 -38.42
CA ARG A 71 -12.12 -6.96 -39.20
C ARG A 71 -12.34 -8.20 -38.34
N PHE A 72 -13.57 -8.71 -38.39
CA PHE A 72 -13.93 -9.99 -37.79
C PHE A 72 -13.01 -11.12 -38.28
N TRP A 73 -12.49 -11.93 -37.35
CA TRP A 73 -11.53 -13.04 -37.55
C TRP A 73 -10.08 -12.65 -37.88
N PHE A 74 -9.75 -11.37 -37.91
CA PHE A 74 -8.36 -10.92 -38.00
C PHE A 74 -7.97 -10.32 -36.66
N ALA A 75 -6.67 -10.37 -36.36
CA ALA A 75 -6.11 -9.65 -35.24
C ALA A 75 -4.77 -9.04 -35.60
N ASN A 76 -4.53 -7.84 -35.09
CA ASN A 76 -3.20 -7.28 -35.04
C ASN A 76 -2.37 -8.13 -34.09
N ARG A 77 -1.38 -8.82 -34.65
CA ARG A 77 -0.49 -9.75 -33.93
C ARG A 77 0.39 -9.06 -32.89
N TYR A 78 0.49 -7.74 -32.93
CA TYR A 78 1.29 -6.97 -31.99
C TYR A 78 0.42 -5.98 -31.19
N ARG A 79 -0.90 -6.14 -31.17
CA ARG A 79 -1.80 -5.22 -30.46
C ARG A 79 -1.51 -5.10 -28.97
N TRP A 80 -1.69 -3.90 -28.44
CA TRP A 80 -1.64 -3.59 -27.01
C TRP A 80 -3.02 -3.27 -26.43
N LEU A 81 -4.03 -3.28 -27.28
CA LEU A 81 -5.45 -3.21 -26.93
C LEU A 81 -6.06 -4.59 -27.18
N ASN A 82 -6.89 -5.09 -26.26
CA ASN A 82 -7.61 -6.35 -26.45
C ASN A 82 -8.46 -6.29 -27.70
N GLU A 83 -8.44 -7.36 -28.50
CA GLU A 83 -9.31 -7.47 -29.66
C GLU A 83 -10.72 -8.00 -29.33
N MET A 84 -11.62 -8.08 -30.33
CA MET A 84 -13.02 -8.39 -30.05
C MET A 84 -13.08 -9.83 -29.56
N ALA A 85 -13.85 -10.05 -28.49
CA ALA A 85 -13.91 -11.33 -27.78
C ALA A 85 -12.60 -11.73 -27.06
N GLU A 86 -11.75 -10.77 -26.69
CA GLU A 86 -10.49 -11.02 -26.00
C GLU A 86 -10.37 -10.33 -24.64
N THR A 87 -9.47 -10.86 -23.81
CA THR A 87 -8.98 -10.25 -22.57
C THR A 87 -7.53 -10.68 -22.30
N ASN A 88 -6.88 -10.01 -21.34
CA ASN A 88 -5.59 -10.42 -20.77
C ASN A 88 -4.46 -10.68 -21.80
N GLY A 89 -4.47 -9.99 -22.95
CA GLY A 89 -3.43 -10.16 -23.96
C GLY A 89 -2.01 -9.88 -23.45
N ASP A 90 -1.08 -10.79 -23.69
CA ASP A 90 0.34 -10.70 -23.33
C ASP A 90 1.26 -11.21 -24.48
N VAL A 91 2.55 -10.92 -24.41
CA VAL A 91 3.58 -11.36 -25.35
C VAL A 91 3.79 -12.86 -25.19
N GLY A 92 3.30 -13.61 -26.18
CA GLY A 92 3.53 -15.05 -26.28
C GLY A 92 4.96 -15.41 -26.70
N ILE A 93 5.24 -16.71 -26.75
CA ILE A 93 6.59 -17.27 -27.00
C ILE A 93 7.15 -16.82 -28.37
N LEU A 94 6.28 -16.53 -29.34
CA LEU A 94 6.66 -16.07 -30.68
C LEU A 94 6.82 -14.54 -30.78
N GLY A 95 6.71 -13.82 -29.67
CA GLY A 95 6.77 -12.36 -29.64
C GLY A 95 5.53 -11.66 -30.20
N ILE A 96 4.43 -12.41 -30.38
CA ILE A 96 3.11 -11.89 -30.79
C ILE A 96 2.16 -11.88 -29.58
N THR A 97 1.14 -11.04 -29.63
CA THR A 97 0.13 -10.96 -28.58
C THR A 97 -0.78 -12.21 -28.61
N GLU A 98 -0.71 -12.99 -27.53
CA GLU A 98 -1.61 -14.10 -27.21
C GLU A 98 -2.61 -13.61 -26.15
N ALA A 99 -3.90 -13.93 -26.31
CA ALA A 99 -4.96 -13.41 -25.45
C ALA A 99 -5.98 -14.49 -25.11
N ALA A 100 -6.58 -14.38 -23.92
CA ALA A 100 -7.66 -15.25 -23.49
C ALA A 100 -8.97 -14.84 -24.16
N THR A 101 -9.87 -15.81 -24.40
CA THR A 101 -11.19 -15.52 -24.95
C THR A 101 -12.10 -14.98 -23.86
N SER A 102 -12.75 -13.85 -24.11
CA SER A 102 -13.70 -13.23 -23.17
C SER A 102 -14.79 -12.51 -23.94
N PHE A 103 -16.06 -12.72 -23.59
CA PHE A 103 -17.18 -11.99 -24.19
C PHE A 103 -17.68 -10.80 -23.36
N THR A 104 -16.97 -10.47 -22.29
CA THR A 104 -17.24 -9.29 -21.47
C THR A 104 -16.95 -8.04 -22.29
N MET A 105 -17.99 -7.31 -22.69
CA MET A 105 -17.88 -6.19 -23.61
C MET A 105 -16.99 -5.05 -23.09
N THR A 106 -16.83 -4.92 -21.78
CA THR A 106 -15.92 -3.93 -21.17
C THR A 106 -14.46 -4.25 -21.41
N ASN A 107 -14.09 -5.44 -21.87
CA ASN A 107 -12.69 -5.78 -22.15
C ASN A 107 -12.25 -5.34 -23.55
N PHE A 108 -13.19 -5.12 -24.47
CA PHE A 108 -12.88 -4.80 -25.86
C PHE A 108 -12.35 -3.38 -25.98
N TRP A 109 -11.28 -3.21 -26.77
CA TRP A 109 -10.64 -1.92 -27.05
C TRP A 109 -10.04 -1.23 -25.81
N HIS A 110 -9.91 -1.96 -24.70
CA HIS A 110 -9.11 -1.55 -23.54
C HIS A 110 -7.68 -2.08 -23.64
N PRO A 111 -6.71 -1.41 -23.01
CA PRO A 111 -5.36 -1.92 -22.85
C PRO A 111 -5.34 -3.35 -22.32
N ASN A 112 -4.53 -4.20 -22.95
CA ASN A 112 -4.22 -5.53 -22.44
C ASN A 112 -3.03 -5.45 -21.46
N ARG A 113 -2.51 -6.60 -20.98
CA ARG A 113 -1.39 -6.61 -20.02
C ARG A 113 -0.15 -5.88 -20.57
N ILE A 114 0.11 -6.00 -21.88
CA ILE A 114 1.19 -5.27 -22.56
C ILE A 114 0.92 -3.77 -22.55
N GLY A 115 -0.29 -3.36 -22.97
CA GLY A 115 -0.70 -1.96 -22.99
C GLY A 115 -0.61 -1.31 -21.61
N HIS A 116 -1.07 -1.98 -20.56
CA HIS A 116 -0.96 -1.48 -19.18
C HIS A 116 0.51 -1.28 -18.74
N ARG A 117 1.43 -2.17 -19.14
CA ARG A 117 2.87 -1.97 -18.88
C ARG A 117 3.44 -0.75 -19.61
N GLU A 118 3.07 -0.51 -20.85
CA GLU A 118 3.51 0.69 -21.59
C GLU A 118 2.91 1.97 -21.03
N TYR A 119 1.64 1.93 -20.59
CA TYR A 119 1.01 2.98 -19.80
C TYR A 119 1.84 3.31 -18.55
N ALA A 120 2.22 2.29 -17.77
CA ALA A 120 2.98 2.45 -16.54
C ALA A 120 4.35 3.11 -16.78
N LYS A 121 5.07 2.71 -17.84
CA LYS A 121 6.35 3.33 -18.21
C LYS A 121 6.23 4.83 -18.46
N LEU A 122 5.19 5.26 -19.18
CA LEU A 122 4.97 6.67 -19.47
C LEU A 122 4.66 7.47 -18.19
N VAL A 123 3.88 6.91 -17.26
CA VAL A 123 3.59 7.53 -15.96
C VAL A 123 4.84 7.60 -15.07
N GLN A 124 5.67 6.56 -15.07
CA GLN A 124 6.87 6.53 -14.22
C GLN A 124 7.92 7.57 -14.62
N VAL A 125 8.05 7.84 -15.93
CA VAL A 125 8.98 8.84 -16.47
C VAL A 125 8.49 10.26 -16.19
N THR A 126 7.18 10.47 -16.12
CA THR A 126 6.57 11.76 -15.76
C THR A 126 6.66 11.94 -14.25
N GLY A 127 7.83 12.40 -13.76
CA GLY A 127 8.03 12.70 -12.34
C GLY A 127 7.10 13.82 -11.85
N VAL A 128 7.00 13.99 -10.52
CA VAL A 128 6.24 15.10 -9.93
C VAL A 128 6.92 16.42 -10.31
N SER A 129 6.14 17.40 -10.79
CA SER A 129 6.68 18.74 -11.09
C SER A 129 7.32 19.33 -9.84
N ALA A 130 8.60 19.70 -9.91
CA ALA A 130 9.33 20.34 -8.82
C ALA A 130 8.70 21.68 -8.39
N ASN A 131 7.82 22.26 -9.22
CA ASN A 131 7.11 23.50 -8.94
C ASN A 131 5.68 23.27 -8.48
N ALA A 132 5.20 22.02 -8.39
CA ALA A 132 3.87 21.74 -7.88
C ALA A 132 3.82 22.12 -6.38
N PRO A 133 3.01 23.10 -5.97
CA PRO A 133 2.81 23.38 -4.56
C PRO A 133 2.11 22.18 -3.92
N LEU A 134 2.61 21.76 -2.75
CA LEU A 134 2.01 20.71 -1.93
C LEU A 134 0.51 20.98 -1.74
N ILE A 135 -0.32 19.94 -1.88
CA ILE A 135 -1.74 20.05 -1.57
C ILE A 135 -1.85 20.38 -0.07
N GLY A 136 -2.44 21.53 0.26
CA GLY A 136 -2.54 22.04 1.64
C GLY A 136 -1.62 23.22 1.96
N GLY A 137 -0.67 23.58 1.09
CA GLY A 137 0.34 24.59 1.45
C GLY A 137 1.25 24.10 2.58
N ASN A 138 1.96 24.99 3.27
CA ASN A 138 2.88 24.68 4.38
C ASN A 138 2.19 24.08 5.63
N SER A 139 0.94 23.62 5.54
CA SER A 139 0.21 23.03 6.66
C SER A 139 -0.05 21.58 6.33
N ALA A 140 0.67 20.67 6.97
CA ALA A 140 0.44 19.25 6.80
C ALA A 140 -0.94 18.87 7.36
N ASP A 141 -1.68 18.06 6.60
CA ASP A 141 -2.84 17.36 7.14
C ASP A 141 -2.35 16.33 8.17
N ILE A 142 -3.08 16.19 9.27
CA ILE A 142 -2.67 15.33 10.39
C ILE A 142 -3.85 14.62 11.04
N ASP A 143 -3.64 13.36 11.38
CA ASP A 143 -4.51 12.60 12.28
C ASP A 143 -3.79 12.43 13.62
N VAL A 144 -4.50 12.72 14.71
CA VAL A 144 -3.97 12.67 16.08
C VAL A 144 -4.84 11.71 16.90
N VAL A 145 -4.22 10.70 17.50
CA VAL A 145 -4.89 9.83 18.48
C VAL A 145 -4.37 10.18 19.87
N PHE A 146 -5.28 10.51 20.79
CA PHE A 146 -4.94 10.55 22.22
C PHE A 146 -5.16 9.17 22.81
N THR A 147 -4.12 8.56 23.34
CA THR A 147 -4.15 7.26 24.02
C THR A 147 -3.86 7.49 25.49
N ILE A 148 -4.88 7.48 26.33
CA ILE A 148 -4.80 8.00 27.70
C ILE A 148 -5.00 6.88 28.72
N ASP A 149 -4.03 6.75 29.63
CA ASP A 149 -4.18 6.02 30.88
C ASP A 149 -5.31 6.64 31.71
N THR A 150 -6.24 5.80 32.14
CA THR A 150 -7.40 6.19 32.93
C THR A 150 -7.49 5.50 34.28
N THR A 151 -6.37 5.04 34.83
CA THR A 151 -6.31 4.51 36.18
C THR A 151 -6.41 5.61 37.24
N GLY A 152 -6.62 5.19 38.48
CA GLY A 152 -6.92 6.10 39.59
C GLY A 152 -5.79 7.09 39.93
N SER A 153 -4.53 6.80 39.61
CA SER A 153 -3.39 7.71 39.84
C SER A 153 -3.41 8.91 38.90
N MET A 154 -3.92 8.73 37.68
CA MET A 154 -4.06 9.75 36.65
C MET A 154 -5.13 10.82 36.92
N SER A 155 -5.74 10.87 38.12
CA SER A 155 -6.91 11.71 38.38
C SER A 155 -6.65 13.20 38.15
N ASP A 156 -5.48 13.69 38.59
CA ASP A 156 -5.11 15.10 38.46
C ASP A 156 -4.69 15.43 37.02
N ASP A 157 -4.00 14.51 36.36
CA ASP A 157 -3.57 14.63 34.96
C ASP A 157 -4.78 14.66 34.01
N ILE A 158 -5.77 13.78 34.22
CA ILE A 158 -7.02 13.77 33.45
C ILE A 158 -7.83 15.05 33.69
N ALA A 159 -7.81 15.59 34.91
CA ALA A 159 -8.42 16.89 35.17
C ALA A 159 -7.74 18.02 34.37
N ALA A 160 -6.41 17.97 34.24
CA ALA A 160 -5.67 18.90 33.40
C ALA A 160 -5.96 18.70 31.90
N VAL A 161 -6.08 17.46 31.41
CA VAL A 161 -6.49 17.18 30.02
C VAL A 161 -7.89 17.73 29.75
N ARG A 162 -8.87 17.48 30.62
CA ARG A 162 -10.24 18.04 30.51
C ARG A 162 -10.24 19.56 30.41
N ALA A 163 -9.42 20.21 31.21
CA ALA A 163 -9.32 21.67 31.23
C ALA A 163 -8.70 22.26 29.97
N ASN A 164 -7.86 21.49 29.25
CA ASN A 164 -6.99 22.03 28.19
C ASN A 164 -7.20 21.42 26.81
N VAL A 165 -7.94 20.31 26.63
CA VAL A 165 -8.06 19.61 25.34
C VAL A 165 -8.57 20.51 24.21
N HIS A 166 -9.51 21.43 24.49
CA HIS A 166 -9.94 22.41 23.51
C HIS A 166 -8.81 23.36 23.07
N SER A 167 -7.96 23.81 24.00
CA SER A 167 -6.81 24.68 23.69
C SER A 167 -5.73 23.93 22.91
N ILE A 168 -5.47 22.68 23.29
CA ILE A 168 -4.55 21.79 22.56
C ILE A 168 -5.03 21.60 21.12
N ALA A 169 -6.30 21.21 20.94
CA ALA A 169 -6.88 21.02 19.61
C ALA A 169 -6.82 22.31 18.77
N ALA A 170 -7.13 23.47 19.37
CA ALA A 170 -7.03 24.76 18.67
C ALA A 170 -5.60 25.08 18.23
N ALA A 171 -4.59 24.85 19.08
CA ALA A 171 -3.19 25.07 18.74
C ALA A 171 -2.72 24.19 17.57
N VAL A 172 -3.19 22.94 17.51
CA VAL A 172 -2.92 22.04 16.38
C VAL A 172 -3.59 22.55 15.10
N GLN A 173 -4.85 22.99 15.17
CA GLN A 173 -5.58 23.52 14.03
C GLN A 173 -4.98 24.81 13.45
N GLU A 174 -4.28 25.61 14.25
CA GLU A 174 -3.59 26.80 13.76
C GLU A 174 -2.37 26.49 12.89
N ARG A 175 -1.78 25.29 13.06
CA ARG A 175 -0.56 24.88 12.35
C ARG A 175 -0.81 23.87 11.22
N ALA A 176 -1.85 23.06 11.35
CA ALA A 176 -2.19 21.99 10.40
C ALA A 176 -3.26 22.42 9.39
N GLY A 177 -3.30 21.74 8.23
CA GLY A 177 -4.26 22.05 7.17
C GLY A 177 -5.64 21.54 7.54
N THR A 178 -5.75 20.21 7.64
CA THR A 178 -6.93 19.51 8.13
C THR A 178 -6.55 18.51 9.22
N VAL A 179 -7.31 18.53 10.31
CA VAL A 179 -7.03 17.71 11.50
C VAL A 179 -8.21 16.80 11.80
N ARG A 180 -7.92 15.55 12.17
CA ARG A 180 -8.87 14.68 12.89
C ARG A 180 -8.27 14.23 14.21
N TYR A 181 -9.14 14.04 15.18
CA TYR A 181 -8.81 13.57 16.52
C TYR A 181 -9.57 12.29 16.82
N ALA A 182 -8.95 11.39 17.55
CA ALA A 182 -9.59 10.24 18.17
C ALA A 182 -9.14 10.11 19.63
N LEU A 183 -9.94 9.42 20.44
CA LEU A 183 -9.63 9.14 21.83
C LEU A 183 -9.72 7.64 22.07
N VAL A 184 -8.63 7.10 22.59
CA VAL A 184 -8.51 5.76 23.13
C VAL A 184 -8.14 5.89 24.59
N THR A 185 -8.81 5.11 25.45
CA THR A 185 -8.40 4.98 26.84
C THR A 185 -7.93 3.57 27.12
N TYR A 186 -6.99 3.45 28.05
CA TYR A 186 -6.56 2.17 28.59
C TYR A 186 -6.52 2.24 30.11
N GLN A 187 -6.55 1.06 30.72
CA GLN A 187 -6.40 0.86 32.14
C GLN A 187 -5.55 -0.40 32.27
N ASP A 188 -6.11 -1.43 32.90
CA ASP A 188 -5.47 -2.70 33.01
C ASP A 188 -6.42 -3.86 32.71
N HIS A 189 -5.85 -5.04 32.51
CA HIS A 189 -6.62 -6.21 32.16
C HIS A 189 -7.30 -6.81 33.42
N PRO A 190 -8.63 -7.00 33.46
CA PRO A 190 -9.34 -7.51 34.65
C PRO A 190 -8.90 -8.88 35.15
N SER A 191 -8.27 -9.67 34.27
CA SER A 191 -7.73 -11.00 34.61
C SER A 191 -6.24 -11.00 34.94
N ASP A 192 -5.56 -9.85 34.85
CA ASP A 192 -4.12 -9.73 35.06
C ASP A 192 -3.76 -8.32 35.53
N GLY A 193 -3.62 -8.14 36.84
CA GLY A 193 -3.31 -6.86 37.45
C GLY A 193 -4.54 -6.03 37.78
N GLY A 194 -5.43 -5.83 36.81
CA GLY A 194 -6.61 -4.98 36.90
C GLY A 194 -7.69 -5.46 37.88
N GLY A 195 -8.50 -4.50 38.33
CA GLY A 195 -9.77 -4.71 38.99
C GLY A 195 -10.85 -5.30 38.06
N PRO A 196 -11.96 -5.80 38.64
CA PRO A 196 -12.98 -6.55 37.91
C PRO A 196 -13.78 -5.73 36.88
N ASP A 197 -13.80 -4.40 37.02
CA ASP A 197 -14.54 -3.48 36.15
C ASP A 197 -13.60 -2.75 35.16
N ASP A 198 -12.30 -3.02 35.21
CA ASP A 198 -11.34 -2.38 34.32
C ASP A 198 -11.45 -2.95 32.90
N TYR A 199 -10.69 -2.35 31.99
CA TYR A 199 -10.60 -2.82 30.61
C TYR A 199 -9.20 -2.57 30.06
N PRO A 200 -8.68 -3.48 29.22
CA PRO A 200 -7.34 -3.32 28.65
C PRO A 200 -7.25 -2.11 27.72
N SER A 201 -8.28 -1.86 26.90
CA SER A 201 -8.41 -0.64 26.11
C SER A 201 -9.83 -0.44 25.59
N ARG A 202 -10.15 0.80 25.21
CA ARG A 202 -11.43 1.18 24.60
C ARG A 202 -11.25 2.36 23.65
N VAL A 203 -11.89 2.29 22.48
CA VAL A 203 -12.06 3.46 21.60
C VAL A 203 -13.26 4.25 22.12
N ASP A 204 -13.01 5.38 22.74
CA ASP A 204 -14.05 6.28 23.28
C ASP A 204 -14.57 7.25 22.21
N LEU A 205 -13.74 7.57 21.22
CA LEU A 205 -14.08 8.43 20.09
C LEU A 205 -13.31 8.02 18.85
N ASP A 206 -14.04 7.66 17.78
CA ASP A 206 -13.45 7.46 16.44
C ASP A 206 -13.09 8.80 15.79
N PHE A 207 -12.27 8.78 14.74
CA PHE A 207 -11.73 9.98 14.10
C PHE A 207 -12.80 11.00 13.72
N THR A 208 -12.68 12.20 14.27
CA THR A 208 -13.57 13.33 14.01
C THR A 208 -12.79 14.63 13.89
N SER A 209 -13.28 15.58 13.08
CA SER A 209 -12.80 16.96 13.07
C SER A 209 -13.55 17.87 14.06
N ASP A 210 -14.54 17.33 14.77
CA ASP A 210 -15.34 18.07 15.75
C ASP A 210 -14.65 18.10 17.12
N VAL A 211 -14.06 19.25 17.45
CA VAL A 211 -13.39 19.48 18.75
C VAL A 211 -14.37 19.43 19.93
N ALA A 212 -15.65 19.75 19.72
CA ALA A 212 -16.65 19.63 20.78
C ALA A 212 -16.97 18.16 21.08
N ALA A 213 -16.96 17.29 20.06
CA ALA A 213 -17.08 15.84 20.26
C ALA A 213 -15.87 15.28 21.01
N LEU A 214 -14.66 15.74 20.69
CA LEU A 214 -13.44 15.40 21.44
C LEU A 214 -13.54 15.82 22.92
N GLN A 215 -13.92 17.07 23.19
CA GLN A 215 -14.11 17.56 24.55
C GLN A 215 -15.16 16.72 25.30
N ALA A 216 -16.29 16.41 24.67
CA ALA A 216 -17.33 15.61 25.29
C ALA A 216 -16.85 14.18 25.63
N ALA A 217 -16.02 13.58 24.77
CA ALA A 217 -15.43 12.26 25.03
C ALA A 217 -14.44 12.31 26.20
N VAL A 218 -13.58 13.33 26.25
CA VAL A 218 -12.63 13.54 27.37
C VAL A 218 -13.35 13.81 28.69
N ASP A 219 -14.43 14.61 28.67
CA ASP A 219 -15.25 14.88 29.86
C ASP A 219 -15.96 13.63 30.38
N ALA A 220 -16.24 12.67 29.50
CA ALA A 220 -16.91 11.40 29.80
C ALA A 220 -15.97 10.30 30.32
N ILE A 221 -14.66 10.54 30.39
CA ILE A 221 -13.70 9.58 30.94
C ILE A 221 -14.10 9.19 32.37
N GLU A 222 -14.09 7.91 32.67
CA GLU A 222 -14.29 7.36 34.01
C GLU A 222 -12.99 6.69 34.46
N LEU A 223 -12.59 6.94 35.71
CA LEU A 223 -11.36 6.37 36.27
C LEU A 223 -11.57 4.90 36.65
N GLY A 224 -10.64 4.05 36.25
CA GLY A 224 -10.54 2.65 36.64
C GLY A 224 -9.66 2.43 37.86
N TYR A 225 -9.54 1.17 38.27
CA TYR A 225 -8.61 0.73 39.29
C TYR A 225 -7.26 0.38 38.65
N GLY A 226 -6.19 1.09 39.01
CA GLY A 226 -4.82 0.77 38.59
C GLY A 226 -4.20 -0.38 39.36
N GLY A 227 -4.93 -1.50 39.46
CA GLY A 227 -4.54 -2.77 40.07
C GLY A 227 -3.09 -2.91 40.58
N ASP A 228 -2.20 -3.36 39.71
CA ASP A 228 -0.75 -3.31 39.87
C ASP A 228 -0.13 -2.09 39.16
N ASP A 229 1.18 -1.89 39.39
CA ASP A 229 1.89 -0.67 38.95
C ASP A 229 2.07 -0.57 37.43
N ALA A 230 1.98 -1.68 36.69
CA ALA A 230 2.13 -1.70 35.25
C ALA A 230 0.76 -1.83 34.59
N GLU A 231 0.60 -1.28 33.38
CA GLU A 231 -0.71 -1.17 32.73
C GLU A 231 -0.77 -1.81 31.33
N SER A 232 -1.98 -1.90 30.78
CA SER A 232 -2.26 -2.46 29.45
C SER A 232 -2.02 -1.43 28.33
N VAL A 233 -0.86 -0.77 28.36
CA VAL A 233 -0.48 0.31 27.43
C VAL A 233 -0.46 -0.19 25.98
N TYR A 234 0.04 -1.41 25.72
CA TYR A 234 0.10 -1.95 24.36
C TYR A 234 -1.29 -2.27 23.81
N SER A 235 -2.22 -2.73 24.64
CA SER A 235 -3.63 -2.81 24.24
C SER A 235 -4.21 -1.43 23.87
N GLY A 236 -3.83 -0.36 24.56
CA GLY A 236 -4.20 1.03 24.21
C GLY A 236 -3.63 1.47 22.86
N ILE A 237 -2.33 1.25 22.65
CA ILE A 237 -1.66 1.57 21.39
C ILE A 237 -2.25 0.75 20.23
N ASP A 238 -2.45 -0.55 20.42
CA ASP A 238 -3.05 -1.45 19.44
C ASP A 238 -4.42 -0.97 18.96
N ALA A 239 -5.29 -0.57 19.91
CA ALA A 239 -6.62 -0.05 19.62
C ALA A 239 -6.56 1.25 18.80
N GLY A 240 -5.63 2.17 19.11
CA GLY A 240 -5.43 3.39 18.35
C GLY A 240 -4.87 3.13 16.95
N LEU A 241 -3.92 2.20 16.81
CA LEU A 241 -3.36 1.80 15.52
C LEU A 241 -4.40 1.10 14.62
N SER A 242 -5.44 0.50 15.22
CA SER A 242 -6.52 -0.18 14.50
C SER A 242 -7.63 0.75 13.99
N LEU A 243 -7.53 2.06 14.23
CA LEU A 243 -8.48 3.06 13.72
C LEU A 243 -8.34 3.30 12.21
N ALA A 244 -9.35 3.94 11.60
CA ALA A 244 -9.36 4.25 10.17
C ALA A 244 -8.56 5.53 9.85
N TRP A 245 -7.24 5.42 9.85
CA TRP A 245 -6.31 6.51 9.50
C TRP A 245 -6.48 6.99 8.05
N ARG A 246 -6.28 8.29 7.80
CA ARG A 246 -6.31 8.85 6.44
C ARG A 246 -5.04 8.45 5.69
N PRO A 247 -5.12 8.09 4.40
CA PRO A 247 -3.94 7.91 3.57
C PRO A 247 -3.26 9.27 3.29
N GLY A 248 -1.93 9.30 3.27
CA GLY A 248 -1.16 10.46 2.82
C GLY A 248 -1.19 11.68 3.75
N VAL A 249 -1.61 11.52 5.00
CA VAL A 249 -1.52 12.55 6.05
C VAL A 249 -0.48 12.14 7.08
N ARG A 250 0.01 13.10 7.87
CA ARG A 250 0.84 12.79 9.04
C ARG A 250 -0.01 12.04 10.06
N LYS A 251 0.55 11.01 10.68
CA LYS A 251 -0.15 10.19 11.68
C LYS A 251 0.63 10.20 12.97
N THR A 252 -0.02 10.58 14.06
CA THR A 252 0.61 10.59 15.38
C THR A 252 -0.31 10.07 16.46
N MET A 253 0.29 9.36 17.41
CA MET A 253 -0.34 8.91 18.63
C MET A 253 0.35 9.56 19.82
N LEU A 254 -0.43 10.21 20.67
CA LEU A 254 0.01 10.82 21.91
C LEU A 254 -0.41 9.91 23.06
N VAL A 255 0.54 9.13 23.57
CA VAL A 255 0.33 8.24 24.72
C VAL A 255 0.57 9.05 25.99
N LEU A 256 -0.39 9.07 26.90
CA LEU A 256 -0.30 9.71 28.21
C LEU A 256 -0.43 8.63 29.29
N GLY A 257 0.48 8.62 30.26
CA GLY A 257 0.42 7.70 31.39
C GLY A 257 1.46 8.01 32.46
N ASP A 258 1.31 7.36 33.60
CA ASP A 258 2.25 7.45 34.73
C ASP A 258 2.94 6.10 35.05
N ALA A 259 2.42 5.01 34.49
CA ALA A 259 2.86 3.64 34.69
C ALA A 259 3.50 3.00 33.43
N PRO A 260 4.49 2.10 33.58
CA PRO A 260 5.10 1.40 32.46
C PRO A 260 4.18 0.31 31.86
N PRO A 261 4.41 -0.11 30.61
CA PRO A 261 3.70 -1.22 30.00
C PRO A 261 4.10 -2.57 30.61
N LYS A 262 3.24 -3.57 30.42
CA LYS A 262 3.60 -4.98 30.59
C LYS A 262 4.22 -5.50 29.28
N ASP A 263 5.48 -5.95 29.32
CA ASP A 263 6.20 -6.44 28.13
C ASP A 263 6.82 -7.85 28.36
N PRO A 264 6.34 -8.91 27.68
CA PRO A 264 5.13 -8.94 26.86
C PRO A 264 3.86 -8.77 27.69
N GLU A 265 2.82 -8.21 27.09
CA GLU A 265 1.52 -8.00 27.75
C GLU A 265 0.83 -9.36 27.97
N PRO A 266 0.48 -9.77 29.21
CA PRO A 266 0.20 -11.18 29.52
C PRO A 266 -1.00 -11.84 28.83
N VAL A 267 -1.95 -11.06 28.31
CA VAL A 267 -3.16 -11.61 27.63
C VAL A 267 -3.05 -11.57 26.12
N THR A 268 -2.61 -10.44 25.56
CA THR A 268 -2.45 -10.26 24.11
C THR A 268 -1.16 -10.88 23.60
N GLY A 269 -0.14 -10.98 24.47
CA GLY A 269 1.22 -11.37 24.12
C GLY A 269 1.99 -10.27 23.40
N PHE A 270 1.44 -9.05 23.30
CA PHE A 270 2.08 -7.95 22.60
C PHE A 270 3.39 -7.54 23.26
N THR A 271 4.36 -7.25 22.42
CA THR A 271 5.63 -6.64 22.80
C THR A 271 5.73 -5.23 22.24
N TRP A 272 6.70 -4.45 22.73
CA TRP A 272 7.02 -3.16 22.12
C TRP A 272 7.34 -3.28 20.62
N GLN A 273 7.98 -4.38 20.21
CA GLN A 273 8.32 -4.64 18.81
C GLN A 273 7.06 -4.85 17.97
N ASP A 274 6.07 -5.60 18.48
CA ASP A 274 4.80 -5.78 17.78
C ASP A 274 4.08 -4.43 17.57
N MET A 275 4.18 -3.51 18.53
CA MET A 275 3.60 -2.17 18.39
C MET A 275 4.35 -1.31 17.36
N ALA A 276 5.68 -1.38 17.32
CA ALA A 276 6.49 -0.70 16.31
C ALA A 276 6.16 -1.22 14.90
N ASP A 277 6.05 -2.54 14.75
CA ASP A 277 5.73 -3.21 13.49
C ASP A 277 4.33 -2.83 12.99
N ARG A 278 3.34 -2.78 13.90
CA ARG A 278 1.97 -2.33 13.57
C ARG A 278 1.93 -0.84 13.24
N ALA A 279 2.69 0.00 13.95
CA ALA A 279 2.78 1.42 13.66
C ALA A 279 3.36 1.65 12.26
N PHE A 280 4.40 0.90 11.91
CA PHE A 280 5.02 0.92 10.58
C PHE A 280 4.05 0.47 9.47
N ALA A 281 3.19 -0.52 9.73
CA ALA A 281 2.23 -1.05 8.76
C ALA A 281 1.08 -0.09 8.39
N VAL A 282 0.80 0.93 9.20
CA VAL A 282 -0.31 1.89 9.01
C VAL A 282 0.06 3.05 8.05
N ASP A 283 1.29 3.06 7.51
CA ASP A 283 1.99 4.21 6.90
C ASP A 283 2.40 5.23 7.99
N PRO A 284 3.67 5.23 8.42
CA PRO A 284 4.00 4.98 9.82
C PRO A 284 3.38 5.97 10.82
N VAL A 285 2.83 5.44 11.92
CA VAL A 285 2.35 6.28 13.04
C VAL A 285 3.52 6.64 13.96
N GLN A 286 3.77 7.93 14.16
CA GLN A 286 4.76 8.40 15.14
C GLN A 286 4.15 8.40 16.54
N ILE A 287 4.74 7.64 17.47
CA ILE A 287 4.24 7.49 18.84
C ILE A 287 5.05 8.38 19.77
N TYR A 288 4.37 9.30 20.44
CA TYR A 288 4.95 10.16 21.47
C TYR A 288 4.43 9.70 22.83
N LEU A 289 5.30 9.78 23.84
CA LEU A 289 4.94 9.49 25.22
C LEU A 289 5.00 10.77 26.04
N VAL A 290 3.92 11.09 26.72
CA VAL A 290 3.86 12.08 27.79
C VAL A 290 3.90 11.33 29.10
N ASP A 291 5.09 11.25 29.68
CA ASP A 291 5.38 10.53 30.92
C ASP A 291 5.21 11.47 32.12
N THR A 292 4.18 11.22 32.90
CA THR A 292 3.85 12.04 34.08
C THR A 292 4.50 11.49 35.37
N SER A 293 5.07 10.29 35.34
CA SER A 293 5.82 9.77 36.49
C SER A 293 6.88 8.73 36.10
N SER A 294 6.49 7.55 35.62
CA SER A 294 7.38 6.42 35.38
C SER A 294 6.99 5.55 34.18
N ALA A 295 6.17 6.10 33.27
CA ALA A 295 5.72 5.40 32.07
C ALA A 295 6.84 5.12 31.07
N ALA A 296 7.91 5.93 31.09
CA ALA A 296 9.02 5.79 30.16
C ALA A 296 10.07 4.76 30.63
N ASP A 297 9.68 3.48 30.64
CA ASP A 297 10.61 2.36 30.83
C ASP A 297 11.44 2.08 29.56
N ALA A 298 12.26 1.03 29.60
CA ALA A 298 13.11 0.66 28.46
C ALA A 298 12.28 0.28 27.22
N SER A 299 11.19 -0.46 27.40
CA SER A 299 10.37 -0.95 26.29
C SER A 299 9.61 0.20 25.60
N MET A 300 8.99 1.12 26.36
CA MET A 300 8.36 2.31 25.79
C MET A 300 9.36 3.25 25.13
N THR A 301 10.54 3.43 25.74
CA THR A 301 11.57 4.28 25.12
C THR A 301 12.01 3.71 23.77
N SER A 302 12.20 2.38 23.67
CA SER A 302 12.50 1.72 22.40
C SER A 302 11.38 1.88 21.37
N LEU A 303 10.11 1.74 21.76
CA LEU A 303 8.98 1.96 20.86
C LEU A 303 8.90 3.40 20.33
N VAL A 304 9.06 4.38 21.24
CA VAL A 304 9.02 5.80 20.88
C VAL A 304 10.17 6.16 19.94
N ASP A 305 11.39 5.68 20.23
CA ASP A 305 12.56 5.91 19.38
C ASP A 305 12.39 5.27 18.00
N GLU A 306 11.93 4.01 17.92
CA GLU A 306 11.75 3.27 16.67
C GLU A 306 10.69 3.90 15.75
N THR A 307 9.61 4.42 16.35
CA THR A 307 8.55 5.13 15.60
C THR A 307 8.90 6.58 15.29
N GLY A 308 10.08 7.06 15.72
CA GLY A 308 10.56 8.42 15.47
C GLY A 308 9.85 9.48 16.32
N GLY A 309 9.26 9.12 17.45
CA GLY A 309 8.65 10.05 18.39
C GLY A 309 9.62 10.57 19.47
N ILE A 310 9.06 11.20 20.50
CA ILE A 310 9.80 11.77 21.63
C ILE A 310 9.10 11.43 22.95
N VAL A 311 9.88 11.18 24.00
CA VAL A 311 9.39 11.08 25.39
C VAL A 311 9.45 12.45 26.07
N PHE A 312 8.28 13.03 26.34
CA PHE A 312 8.12 14.24 27.14
C PHE A 312 7.91 13.87 28.61
N ARG A 313 8.88 14.20 29.47
CA ARG A 313 8.77 13.99 30.92
C ARG A 313 8.21 15.23 31.59
N VAL A 314 7.08 15.06 32.27
CA VAL A 314 6.29 16.14 32.84
C VAL A 314 6.52 16.20 34.35
N GLY A 315 6.77 17.39 34.90
CA GLY A 315 7.00 17.58 36.34
C GLY A 315 5.73 17.68 37.17
N GLY A 316 4.60 17.99 36.52
CA GLY A 316 3.27 18.12 37.10
C GLY A 316 2.19 18.31 36.04
N SER A 317 0.94 18.06 36.40
CA SER A 317 -0.22 18.07 35.49
C SER A 317 -0.40 19.36 34.67
N GLU A 318 0.11 20.49 35.16
CA GLU A 318 0.05 21.79 34.48
C GLU A 318 0.82 21.85 33.15
N ASP A 319 1.87 21.04 33.00
CA ASP A 319 2.77 21.06 31.84
C ASP A 319 2.33 20.06 30.74
N ILE A 320 1.27 19.26 30.99
CA ILE A 320 0.74 18.27 30.04
C ILE A 320 0.28 18.94 28.74
N ALA A 321 -0.44 20.06 28.86
CA ALA A 321 -0.98 20.75 27.69
C ALA A 321 0.14 21.26 26.76
N ASP A 322 1.20 21.82 27.35
CA ASP A 322 2.37 22.31 26.61
C ASP A 322 3.10 21.13 25.95
N SER A 323 3.23 19.99 26.63
CA SER A 323 3.86 18.77 26.08
C SER A 323 3.11 18.23 24.86
N PHE A 324 1.78 18.22 24.87
CA PHE A 324 0.99 17.82 23.69
C PHE A 324 1.13 18.78 22.52
N VAL A 325 1.16 20.10 22.79
CA VAL A 325 1.38 21.10 21.75
C VAL A 325 2.79 20.96 21.16
N GLU A 326 3.79 20.69 22.00
CA GLU A 326 5.18 20.43 21.57
C GLU A 326 5.28 19.15 20.74
N ALA A 327 4.64 18.05 21.15
CA ALA A 327 4.61 16.80 20.39
C ALA A 327 4.05 17.00 18.98
N VAL A 328 2.90 17.67 18.85
CA VAL A 328 2.31 17.91 17.53
C VAL A 328 3.14 18.91 16.72
N SER A 329 3.75 19.89 17.39
CA SER A 329 4.66 20.84 16.76
C SER A 329 5.84 20.12 16.11
N ASP A 330 6.46 19.19 16.83
CA ASP A 330 7.57 18.36 16.36
C ASP A 330 7.16 17.52 15.13
N VAL A 331 6.00 16.86 15.17
CA VAL A 331 5.46 16.11 14.01
C VAL A 331 5.31 16.99 12.77
N LEU A 332 4.85 18.22 12.94
CA LEU A 332 4.59 19.14 11.83
C LEU A 332 5.88 19.78 11.27
N ASP A 333 6.92 19.90 12.09
CA ASP A 333 8.21 20.48 11.71
C ASP A 333 9.14 19.46 11.03
N LYS A 334 8.97 18.16 11.31
CA LYS A 334 9.69 17.08 10.63
C LYS A 334 9.41 17.03 9.12
N PRO A 335 10.33 16.48 8.30
CA PRO A 335 10.02 16.15 6.92
C PRO A 335 8.79 15.24 6.80
N PHE A 336 8.20 15.19 5.62
CA PHE A 336 7.21 14.19 5.24
C PHE A 336 7.89 13.17 4.33
N ALA A 337 8.04 11.95 4.83
CA ALA A 337 8.51 10.83 4.04
C ALA A 337 7.33 10.21 3.29
N TRP A 338 7.49 10.07 1.98
CA TRP A 338 6.54 9.37 1.13
C TRP A 338 7.28 8.27 0.39
N LEU A 339 6.74 7.07 0.41
CA LEU A 339 7.20 5.96 -0.42
C LEU A 339 6.06 5.53 -1.33
N GLN A 340 6.27 5.61 -2.65
CA GLN A 340 5.29 5.14 -3.62
C GLN A 340 5.05 3.64 -3.40
N GLY A 341 3.84 3.16 -3.65
CA GLY A 341 3.50 1.75 -3.56
C GLY A 341 2.00 1.52 -3.76
N PRO A 342 1.49 0.31 -3.48
CA PRO A 342 2.25 -0.88 -3.05
C PRO A 342 3.22 -1.39 -4.12
N TYR A 343 4.20 -2.21 -3.72
CA TYR A 343 5.12 -2.91 -4.63
C TYR A 343 4.80 -4.40 -4.70
N VAL A 344 4.70 -4.89 -5.93
CA VAL A 344 4.45 -6.29 -6.24
C VAL A 344 5.43 -6.71 -7.31
N ALA A 345 6.17 -7.79 -7.06
CA ALA A 345 7.12 -8.31 -8.03
C ALA A 345 7.36 -9.81 -7.84
N LYS A 346 7.91 -10.44 -8.88
CA LYS A 346 8.30 -11.84 -8.83
C LYS A 346 9.65 -12.00 -8.13
N VAL A 347 9.82 -13.06 -7.37
CA VAL A 347 11.12 -13.45 -6.81
C VAL A 347 12.21 -13.54 -7.89
N GLY A 348 13.38 -13.00 -7.57
CA GLY A 348 14.53 -12.88 -8.46
C GLY A 348 14.44 -11.72 -9.45
N THR A 349 13.56 -10.73 -9.24
CA THR A 349 13.48 -9.52 -10.07
C THR A 349 13.95 -8.27 -9.33
N GLU A 350 14.31 -7.24 -10.09
CA GLU A 350 14.64 -5.92 -9.57
C GLU A 350 13.39 -5.07 -9.44
N VAL A 351 13.25 -4.38 -8.32
CA VAL A 351 12.18 -3.42 -8.05
C VAL A 351 12.79 -2.06 -7.79
N THR A 352 12.26 -1.05 -8.48
CA THR A 352 12.66 0.35 -8.27
C THR A 352 11.72 0.98 -7.24
N LEU A 353 12.27 1.38 -6.10
CA LEU A 353 11.58 2.09 -5.05
C LEU A 353 11.67 3.60 -5.29
N ASP A 354 10.57 4.33 -5.05
CA ASP A 354 10.42 5.73 -5.40
C ASP A 354 9.86 6.56 -4.23
N ALA A 355 10.74 7.35 -3.62
CA ALA A 355 10.43 8.25 -2.53
C ALA A 355 10.37 9.73 -2.97
N ARG A 356 10.22 10.02 -4.28
CA ARG A 356 10.22 11.40 -4.82
C ARG A 356 9.10 12.29 -4.28
N GLY A 357 8.06 11.72 -3.68
CA GLY A 357 6.99 12.48 -3.00
C GLY A 357 7.41 13.10 -1.66
N SER A 358 8.58 12.71 -1.15
CA SER A 358 9.08 13.20 0.13
C SER A 358 9.48 14.67 0.07
N HIS A 359 9.21 15.43 1.14
CA HIS A 359 9.46 16.87 1.17
C HIS A 359 9.66 17.39 2.60
N ALA A 360 10.27 18.56 2.74
CA ALA A 360 10.39 19.27 4.02
C ALA A 360 9.99 20.73 3.87
N ILE A 361 9.47 21.33 4.95
CA ILE A 361 9.04 22.73 4.97
C ILE A 361 10.21 23.58 5.47
N GLY A 362 10.72 24.48 4.63
CA GLY A 362 11.85 25.35 5.01
C GLY A 362 13.21 24.65 5.07
N ALA A 363 13.29 23.39 4.66
CA ALA A 363 14.50 22.58 4.58
C ALA A 363 14.56 21.82 3.24
N GLN A 364 15.70 21.17 2.97
CA GLN A 364 15.85 20.26 1.83
C GLN A 364 16.07 18.85 2.34
N ILE A 365 15.51 17.85 1.66
CA ILE A 365 15.85 16.46 1.93
C ILE A 365 17.30 16.21 1.49
N VAL A 366 18.10 15.60 2.37
CA VAL A 366 19.53 15.35 2.14
C VAL A 366 19.91 13.87 2.15
N SER A 367 19.05 13.00 2.69
CA SER A 367 19.33 11.57 2.80
C SER A 367 18.06 10.73 2.77
N TYR A 368 18.16 9.55 2.17
CA TYR A 368 17.17 8.48 2.16
C TYR A 368 17.86 7.20 2.63
N GLU A 369 17.43 6.65 3.75
CA GLU A 369 17.88 5.36 4.27
C GLU A 369 16.78 4.34 4.02
N TRP A 370 17.10 3.23 3.36
CA TRP A 370 16.14 2.25 2.85
C TRP A 370 16.19 0.99 3.70
N ASP A 371 15.00 0.54 4.11
CA ASP A 371 14.75 -0.74 4.78
C ASP A 371 13.98 -1.61 3.77
N PHE A 372 14.65 -2.59 3.16
CA PHE A 372 14.13 -3.35 2.02
C PHE A 372 13.14 -4.46 2.41
N ASP A 373 13.20 -4.96 3.64
CA ASP A 373 12.33 -6.05 4.12
C ASP A 373 11.43 -5.65 5.30
N GLY A 374 11.54 -4.39 5.72
CA GLY A 374 10.76 -3.81 6.79
C GLY A 374 11.19 -4.31 8.16
N ASP A 375 12.42 -4.79 8.33
CA ASP A 375 12.87 -5.41 9.59
C ASP A 375 13.34 -4.41 10.66
N GLY A 376 13.40 -3.12 10.33
CA GLY A 376 13.89 -2.04 11.19
C GLY A 376 15.38 -1.73 11.00
N THR A 377 16.10 -2.52 10.21
CA THR A 377 17.46 -2.23 9.76
C THR A 377 17.43 -1.53 8.40
N TYR A 378 18.45 -0.70 8.16
CA TYR A 378 18.55 0.08 6.92
C TYR A 378 19.75 -0.42 6.12
N GLU A 379 19.50 -1.08 5.00
CA GLU A 379 20.55 -1.76 4.22
C GLU A 379 21.34 -0.78 3.37
N THR A 380 20.74 0.35 2.99
CA THR A 380 21.34 1.28 2.04
C THR A 380 20.94 2.73 2.33
N THR A 381 21.86 3.65 2.06
CA THR A 381 21.63 5.08 2.12
C THR A 381 21.90 5.71 0.75
N THR A 382 20.99 6.56 0.27
CA THR A 382 21.12 7.32 -0.97
C THR A 382 20.90 8.81 -0.72
N THR A 383 21.39 9.65 -1.64
CA THR A 383 21.03 11.08 -1.71
C THR A 383 19.94 11.34 -2.75
N GLU A 384 19.75 10.40 -3.67
CA GLU A 384 18.68 10.42 -4.66
C GLU A 384 17.42 9.73 -4.11
N PRO A 385 16.22 10.22 -4.43
CA PRO A 385 14.94 9.72 -3.91
C PRO A 385 14.48 8.39 -4.51
N MET A 386 15.33 7.73 -5.29
CA MET A 386 15.02 6.45 -5.91
C MET A 386 16.18 5.48 -5.73
N THR A 387 15.84 4.22 -5.54
CA THR A 387 16.81 3.12 -5.49
C THR A 387 16.23 1.89 -6.16
N THR A 388 17.10 0.95 -6.56
CA THR A 388 16.67 -0.32 -7.15
C THR A 388 17.28 -1.46 -6.35
N HIS A 389 16.44 -2.42 -5.96
CA HIS A 389 16.84 -3.58 -5.18
C HIS A 389 16.35 -4.87 -5.83
N ARG A 390 17.16 -5.92 -5.77
CA ARG A 390 16.82 -7.24 -6.28
C ARG A 390 16.37 -8.12 -5.13
N TYR A 391 15.12 -8.59 -5.18
CA TYR A 391 14.57 -9.47 -4.15
C TYR A 391 14.72 -10.92 -4.60
N ASP A 392 15.60 -11.68 -3.95
CA ASP A 392 15.84 -13.10 -4.27
C ASP A 392 15.09 -14.06 -3.34
N GLU A 393 14.35 -13.54 -2.37
CA GLU A 393 13.51 -14.29 -1.43
C GLU A 393 12.05 -13.86 -1.52
N LEU A 394 11.14 -14.75 -1.12
CA LEU A 394 9.72 -14.43 -1.02
C LEU A 394 9.50 -13.53 0.19
N ILE A 395 8.79 -12.43 -0.01
CA ILE A 395 8.52 -11.43 1.03
C ILE A 395 7.04 -11.11 1.00
N THR A 396 6.40 -11.16 2.16
CA THR A 396 5.08 -10.58 2.38
C THR A 396 5.20 -9.68 3.60
N GLY A 397 5.23 -8.37 3.36
CA GLY A 397 5.51 -7.42 4.41
C GLY A 397 5.50 -5.99 3.90
N PHE A 398 6.47 -5.22 4.36
CA PHE A 398 6.58 -3.80 4.08
C PHE A 398 8.00 -3.46 3.66
N VAL A 399 8.13 -2.36 2.95
CA VAL A 399 9.40 -1.71 2.65
C VAL A 399 9.35 -0.30 3.22
N GLY A 400 10.48 0.18 3.73
CA GLY A 400 10.61 1.44 4.44
C GLY A 400 11.61 2.39 3.82
N VAL A 401 11.41 3.67 4.09
CA VAL A 401 12.40 4.71 3.88
C VAL A 401 12.39 5.69 5.06
N ARG A 402 13.57 5.96 5.62
CA ARG A 402 13.80 7.10 6.52
C ARG A 402 14.35 8.25 5.71
N VAL A 403 13.64 9.36 5.75
CA VAL A 403 14.00 10.58 5.05
C VAL A 403 14.52 11.60 6.04
N THR A 404 15.71 12.13 5.81
CA THR A 404 16.36 13.12 6.68
C THR A 404 16.56 14.43 5.94
N ASP A 405 16.21 15.54 6.58
CA ASP A 405 16.34 16.88 6.04
C ASP A 405 17.66 17.58 6.41
N SER A 406 17.85 18.78 5.88
CA SER A 406 19.05 19.60 6.09
C SER A 406 19.19 20.15 7.51
N ASN A 407 18.14 20.09 8.34
CA ASN A 407 18.17 20.45 9.76
C ASN A 407 18.51 19.24 10.65
N GLY A 408 18.52 18.03 10.09
CA GLY A 408 18.76 16.78 10.80
C GLY A 408 17.48 16.12 11.30
N GLU A 409 16.31 16.69 10.98
CA GLU A 409 15.02 16.10 11.29
C GLU A 409 14.72 14.96 10.32
N HIS A 410 14.04 13.93 10.80
CA HIS A 410 13.73 12.75 9.99
C HIS A 410 12.31 12.23 10.22
N SER A 411 11.83 11.48 9.23
CA SER A 411 10.53 10.82 9.27
C SER A 411 10.56 9.52 8.47
N LEU A 412 9.63 8.62 8.76
CA LEU A 412 9.51 7.31 8.12
C LEU A 412 8.36 7.30 7.13
N GLY A 413 8.57 6.69 5.98
CA GLY A 413 7.53 6.32 5.02
C GLY A 413 7.62 4.82 4.77
N SER A 414 6.47 4.17 4.64
CA SER A 414 6.41 2.74 4.36
C SER A 414 5.32 2.41 3.36
N THR A 415 5.44 1.26 2.72
CA THR A 415 4.37 0.71 1.88
C THR A 415 4.45 -0.80 1.84
N ARG A 416 3.36 -1.45 1.41
CA ARG A 416 3.31 -2.90 1.28
C ARG A 416 4.27 -3.39 0.19
N LEU A 417 4.96 -4.47 0.49
CA LEU A 417 5.83 -5.20 -0.42
C LEU A 417 5.35 -6.67 -0.50
N ALA A 418 5.08 -7.13 -1.71
CA ALA A 418 4.82 -8.53 -2.02
C ALA A 418 5.81 -9.02 -3.08
N ILE A 419 6.72 -9.90 -2.67
CA ILE A 419 7.59 -10.65 -3.56
C ILE A 419 7.09 -12.09 -3.61
N THR A 420 6.38 -12.42 -4.68
CA THR A 420 5.66 -13.70 -4.84
C THR A 420 6.34 -14.58 -5.88
N ARG A 421 5.96 -15.85 -5.96
CA ARG A 421 6.57 -16.81 -6.91
C ARG A 421 6.26 -16.50 -8.38
N ASP A 422 5.11 -15.91 -8.65
CA ASP A 422 4.63 -15.61 -10.00
C ASP A 422 4.59 -14.10 -10.31
N GLY A 423 4.71 -13.25 -9.28
CA GLY A 423 4.73 -11.79 -9.38
C GLY A 423 3.36 -11.14 -9.37
N ASP A 424 2.34 -11.82 -8.88
CA ASP A 424 1.01 -11.27 -8.68
C ASP A 424 0.80 -10.68 -7.27
N GLU A 425 -0.35 -10.00 -7.03
CA GLU A 425 -0.59 -9.24 -5.79
C GLU A 425 -0.93 -10.12 -4.57
N ILE A 426 -1.05 -11.42 -4.76
CA ILE A 426 -1.54 -12.36 -3.78
C ILE A 426 -0.36 -13.14 -3.19
N PRO A 427 -0.10 -13.02 -1.88
CA PRO A 427 0.93 -13.81 -1.23
C PRO A 427 0.70 -15.31 -1.44
N ASP A 428 1.77 -16.06 -1.72
CA ASP A 428 1.77 -17.51 -1.94
C ASP A 428 0.96 -18.34 -0.93
N GLU A 429 0.80 -17.87 0.31
CA GLU A 429 0.05 -18.55 1.37
C GLU A 429 -1.48 -18.39 1.28
N PHE A 430 -1.93 -17.38 0.53
CA PHE A 430 -3.34 -17.09 0.24
C PHE A 430 -3.68 -17.28 -1.24
N ASP A 431 -2.70 -17.63 -2.05
CA ASP A 431 -2.81 -17.76 -3.49
C ASP A 431 -3.31 -19.16 -3.88
N ASN A 432 -4.44 -19.20 -4.60
CA ASN A 432 -4.98 -20.45 -5.15
C ASN A 432 -4.26 -20.91 -6.43
N CYS A 433 -3.35 -20.10 -7.00
CA CYS A 433 -2.41 -20.50 -8.05
C CYS A 433 -0.97 -19.99 -7.81
N PRO A 434 -0.24 -20.51 -6.80
CA PRO A 434 1.08 -19.98 -6.37
C PRO A 434 2.22 -19.92 -7.41
N ASP A 435 2.03 -20.51 -8.59
CA ASP A 435 3.02 -20.55 -9.67
C ASP A 435 2.51 -19.86 -10.95
N VAL A 436 1.25 -19.38 -10.98
CA VAL A 436 0.56 -18.83 -12.15
C VAL A 436 -0.26 -17.60 -11.77
N ALA A 437 0.22 -16.43 -12.20
CA ALA A 437 -0.36 -15.14 -11.84
C ALA A 437 -1.85 -15.01 -12.15
N ASN A 438 -2.66 -14.97 -11.10
CA ASN A 438 -4.11 -14.81 -11.13
C ASN A 438 -4.60 -13.85 -10.01
N PRO A 439 -4.35 -12.53 -10.17
CA PRO A 439 -4.73 -11.53 -9.15
C PRO A 439 -6.21 -11.54 -8.75
N ASP A 440 -7.10 -12.06 -9.60
CA ASP A 440 -8.53 -12.16 -9.35
C ASP A 440 -8.95 -13.41 -8.56
N GLN A 441 -8.02 -14.35 -8.32
CA GLN A 441 -8.17 -15.53 -7.48
C GLN A 441 -9.43 -16.33 -7.83
N GLN A 442 -9.81 -16.35 -9.12
CA GLN A 442 -11.03 -17.01 -9.56
C GLN A 442 -10.93 -18.52 -9.33
N ASP A 443 -11.90 -19.05 -8.59
CA ASP A 443 -12.07 -20.48 -8.28
C ASP A 443 -13.56 -20.79 -8.42
N ALA A 444 -13.96 -21.21 -9.62
CA ALA A 444 -15.37 -21.34 -9.97
C ALA A 444 -16.06 -22.55 -9.32
N ASP A 445 -15.29 -23.59 -8.97
CA ASP A 445 -15.81 -24.81 -8.34
C ASP A 445 -15.56 -24.90 -6.82
N GLY A 446 -14.75 -24.00 -6.27
CA GLY A 446 -14.52 -23.81 -4.84
C GLY A 446 -13.63 -24.87 -4.23
N ASP A 447 -12.76 -25.50 -5.02
CA ASP A 447 -11.88 -26.57 -4.56
C ASP A 447 -10.56 -26.07 -3.95
N GLY A 448 -10.33 -24.75 -4.00
CA GLY A 448 -9.14 -24.07 -3.49
C GLY A 448 -7.98 -24.01 -4.48
N VAL A 449 -8.16 -24.46 -5.72
CA VAL A 449 -7.23 -24.31 -6.84
C VAL A 449 -7.84 -23.31 -7.82
N GLY A 450 -7.06 -22.32 -8.25
CA GLY A 450 -7.59 -21.30 -9.16
C GLY A 450 -7.80 -21.82 -10.58
N ASP A 451 -8.79 -21.26 -11.26
CA ASP A 451 -9.18 -21.62 -12.63
C ASP A 451 -7.99 -21.53 -13.62
N GLU A 452 -7.03 -20.64 -13.38
CA GLU A 452 -5.85 -20.41 -14.21
C GLU A 452 -4.79 -21.53 -14.12
N CYS A 453 -4.69 -22.22 -12.97
CA CYS A 453 -3.76 -23.33 -12.75
C CYS A 453 -4.47 -24.69 -12.67
N GLN A 454 -5.79 -24.72 -12.85
CA GLN A 454 -6.62 -25.92 -12.88
C GLN A 454 -6.24 -26.84 -14.06
N GLU A 455 -6.09 -28.15 -13.80
CA GLU A 455 -5.88 -29.11 -14.88
C GLU A 455 -7.16 -29.31 -15.74
N PRO A 456 -7.04 -29.43 -17.08
CA PRO A 456 -8.18 -29.69 -17.94
C PRO A 456 -8.91 -30.99 -17.57
N GLY A 457 -10.16 -30.87 -17.11
CA GLY A 457 -11.01 -32.00 -16.69
C GLY A 457 -11.34 -32.01 -15.20
N HIS A 458 -10.76 -31.09 -14.41
CA HIS A 458 -11.02 -30.95 -12.98
C HIS A 458 -12.05 -29.89 -12.59
N PHE A 459 -12.79 -29.29 -13.55
CA PHE A 459 -13.95 -28.44 -13.23
C PHE A 459 -15.07 -29.26 -12.60
N SER A 460 -15.05 -29.35 -11.27
CA SER A 460 -16.05 -30.06 -10.49
C SER A 460 -17.04 -29.07 -9.91
N VAL A 461 -17.64 -28.22 -10.77
CA VAL A 461 -18.74 -27.32 -10.40
C VAL A 461 -19.69 -28.14 -9.55
N GLY A 462 -19.87 -27.76 -8.28
CA GLY A 462 -20.67 -28.49 -7.31
C GLY A 462 -22.10 -28.70 -7.81
N LEU A 463 -22.32 -29.74 -8.61
CA LEU A 463 -23.61 -30.13 -9.10
C LEU A 463 -24.35 -30.69 -7.87
N ALA A 464 -25.41 -29.99 -7.46
CA ALA A 464 -26.37 -30.49 -6.49
C ALA A 464 -26.68 -31.97 -6.76
N GLU A 465 -26.73 -32.79 -5.70
CA GLU A 465 -26.90 -34.25 -5.80
C GLU A 465 -27.92 -34.64 -6.89
N GLY A 466 -27.43 -35.28 -7.95
CA GLY A 466 -28.27 -35.89 -8.99
C GLY A 466 -27.98 -35.54 -10.45
N VAL A 467 -26.94 -34.76 -10.78
CA VAL A 467 -26.57 -34.49 -12.18
C VAL A 467 -25.25 -35.18 -12.54
N THR A 468 -25.30 -36.14 -13.46
CA THR A 468 -24.11 -36.78 -14.07
C THR A 468 -23.81 -36.14 -15.42
N ILE A 469 -22.57 -35.69 -15.61
CA ILE A 469 -22.06 -35.30 -16.93
C ILE A 469 -21.84 -36.60 -17.73
N VAL A 470 -22.43 -36.68 -18.93
CA VAL A 470 -22.22 -37.79 -19.85
C VAL A 470 -20.97 -37.45 -20.67
N GLU A 471 -19.84 -38.09 -20.37
CA GLU A 471 -18.67 -38.02 -21.24
C GLU A 471 -18.99 -38.73 -22.57
N GLU A 472 -18.93 -37.99 -23.69
CA GLU A 472 -18.84 -38.62 -25.00
C GLU A 472 -17.41 -39.13 -25.20
N THR A 473 -17.27 -40.46 -25.18
CA THR A 473 -16.03 -41.18 -25.52
C THR A 473 -15.51 -40.80 -26.92
N PRO A 474 -14.21 -40.59 -27.11
CA PRO A 474 -13.65 -40.39 -28.45
C PRO A 474 -13.53 -41.71 -29.21
N THR A 475 -14.02 -41.73 -30.45
CA THR A 475 -13.81 -42.83 -31.41
C THR A 475 -12.33 -42.97 -31.83
N PRO A 476 -11.76 -44.18 -31.93
CA PRO A 476 -10.39 -44.38 -32.40
C PRO A 476 -10.36 -44.62 -33.91
N THR A 477 -9.33 -44.11 -34.61
CA THR A 477 -8.88 -44.67 -35.90
C THR A 477 -7.38 -44.39 -36.12
N GLU A 478 -6.58 -45.47 -36.17
CA GLU A 478 -5.18 -45.56 -36.64
C GLU A 478 -5.06 -45.11 -38.12
N SER A 479 -3.92 -44.73 -38.75
CA SER A 479 -2.53 -45.25 -38.82
C SER A 479 -1.78 -44.44 -39.94
N PRO A 480 -0.51 -44.68 -40.35
CA PRO A 480 0.79 -44.65 -39.67
C PRO A 480 1.84 -43.69 -40.33
N SER A 481 3.04 -43.65 -39.72
CA SER A 481 4.33 -42.96 -39.99
C SER A 481 4.91 -42.98 -41.44
N PRO A 482 5.97 -42.20 -41.82
CA PRO A 482 7.35 -42.47 -41.35
C PRO A 482 8.29 -41.25 -41.11
N SER A 483 9.33 -41.54 -40.32
CA SER A 483 10.59 -40.80 -40.01
C SER A 483 11.43 -40.46 -41.26
N PRO A 484 12.43 -39.53 -41.20
CA PRO A 484 13.77 -39.91 -40.73
C PRO A 484 14.56 -38.83 -39.93
N GLU A 485 15.44 -39.31 -39.04
CA GLU A 485 16.66 -38.66 -38.51
C GLU A 485 17.79 -38.58 -39.60
N PRO A 486 18.99 -37.94 -39.41
CA PRO A 486 19.74 -37.82 -38.15
C PRO A 486 20.66 -36.56 -37.92
N SER A 487 21.20 -36.48 -36.70
CA SER A 487 22.53 -35.96 -36.27
C SER A 487 22.85 -34.45 -36.35
N VAL A 488 23.31 -33.86 -35.23
CA VAL A 488 24.73 -33.49 -34.95
C VAL A 488 24.87 -32.92 -33.51
N THR A 489 25.74 -33.53 -32.70
CA THR A 489 26.48 -32.93 -31.54
C THR A 489 27.90 -32.57 -31.99
N PRO A 490 28.58 -31.53 -31.45
CA PRO A 490 29.37 -31.64 -30.19
C PRO A 490 29.32 -30.29 -29.39
N SER A 491 29.95 -30.02 -28.24
CA SER A 491 31.11 -30.55 -27.52
C SER A 491 31.13 -29.98 -26.07
N ALA A 492 32.01 -30.55 -25.25
CA ALA A 492 32.14 -30.51 -23.80
C ALA A 492 32.59 -29.20 -23.10
N SER A 493 32.40 -29.25 -21.77
CA SER A 493 32.85 -28.45 -20.61
C SER A 493 34.31 -27.90 -20.61
N PRO A 494 34.68 -27.08 -19.61
CA PRO A 494 35.20 -27.67 -18.36
C PRO A 494 34.69 -27.02 -17.05
N SER A 495 34.74 -27.84 -15.99
CA SER A 495 34.49 -27.52 -14.58
C SER A 495 35.49 -26.53 -13.97
N ALA A 496 35.07 -25.87 -12.89
CA ALA A 496 35.92 -25.62 -11.72
C ALA A 496 35.08 -25.63 -10.43
N SER A 497 35.52 -26.46 -9.49
CA SER A 497 35.02 -26.61 -8.12
C SER A 497 35.45 -25.45 -7.22
N ALA A 498 34.63 -25.10 -6.23
CA ALA A 498 35.08 -24.90 -4.85
C ALA A 498 33.87 -24.86 -3.90
N SER A 499 33.86 -25.80 -2.93
CA SER A 499 33.01 -25.75 -1.75
C SER A 499 33.38 -24.57 -0.85
N ALA A 500 32.37 -23.91 -0.29
CA ALA A 500 32.46 -23.28 1.03
C ALA A 500 31.16 -23.59 1.79
N SER A 501 31.31 -24.14 2.99
CA SER A 501 30.25 -24.43 3.94
C SER A 501 29.42 -23.17 4.25
N ALA A 502 28.11 -23.26 4.08
CA ALA A 502 27.16 -22.32 4.68
C ALA A 502 26.55 -22.97 5.94
N THR A 503 26.79 -22.34 7.09
CA THR A 503 26.00 -22.51 8.30
C THR A 503 24.60 -21.92 8.04
N PRO A 504 23.49 -22.54 8.48
CA PRO A 504 22.17 -21.98 8.21
C PRO A 504 21.96 -20.69 9.04
N PRO A 505 21.35 -19.63 8.46
CA PRO A 505 20.91 -18.48 9.23
C PRO A 505 19.69 -18.85 10.10
N PRO A 506 19.45 -18.11 11.20
CA PRO A 506 18.33 -18.36 12.10
C PRO A 506 16.99 -18.13 11.39
N SER A 507 16.00 -18.97 11.71
CA SER A 507 14.63 -18.84 11.21
C SER A 507 14.00 -17.53 11.71
N VAL A 508 13.78 -16.59 10.79
CA VAL A 508 12.99 -15.37 11.01
C VAL A 508 11.51 -15.76 10.87
N LYS A 509 10.69 -15.35 11.84
CA LYS A 509 9.22 -15.47 11.73
C LYS A 509 8.71 -14.32 10.86
N PRO A 510 7.77 -14.55 9.92
CA PRO A 510 7.08 -13.46 9.24
C PRO A 510 6.35 -12.58 10.27
N ARG A 511 6.38 -11.25 10.07
CA ARG A 511 5.60 -10.29 10.85
C ARG A 511 4.10 -10.59 10.70
N PRO A 512 3.27 -10.47 11.76
CA PRO A 512 1.84 -10.81 11.68
C PRO A 512 1.07 -9.98 10.64
N GLY A 513 0.16 -10.63 9.92
CA GLY A 513 -0.71 -10.00 8.93
C GLY A 513 -1.83 -9.11 9.53
N LEU A 514 -2.13 -8.04 8.80
CA LEU A 514 -3.24 -7.07 8.88
C LEU A 514 -4.26 -7.17 10.04
N PRO A 515 -4.46 -6.08 10.81
CA PRO A 515 -5.80 -5.73 11.30
C PRO A 515 -6.70 -5.31 10.11
N SER A 516 -8.00 -5.60 10.20
CA SER A 516 -8.95 -5.47 9.09
C SER A 516 -9.09 -4.03 8.58
N THR A 517 -8.41 -3.69 7.49
CA THR A 517 -8.74 -2.51 6.68
C THR A 517 -9.60 -2.97 5.51
N GLY A 518 -10.92 -2.79 5.64
CA GLY A 518 -11.88 -3.14 4.61
C GLY A 518 -11.65 -2.30 3.36
N VAL A 519 -11.00 -2.88 2.34
CA VAL A 519 -11.13 -2.43 0.96
C VAL A 519 -12.50 -2.90 0.48
N VAL A 520 -13.51 -2.05 0.65
CA VAL A 520 -14.78 -2.22 -0.05
C VAL A 520 -14.49 -1.88 -1.52
N ALA A 521 -14.37 -2.91 -2.35
CA ALA A 521 -14.47 -2.78 -3.79
C ALA A 521 -15.81 -2.11 -4.10
N ALA A 522 -15.77 -0.87 -4.60
CA ALA A 522 -16.96 -0.20 -5.10
C ALA A 522 -17.40 -0.90 -6.39
N ALA A 523 -18.62 -1.44 -6.37
CA ALA A 523 -19.36 -1.93 -7.52
C ALA A 523 -19.79 -0.81 -8.47
#